data_AF-A0A2A2GYJ0-F1
#
_entry.id   AF-A0A2A2GYJ0-F1
#
_cell.length_a   1.000
_cell.length_b   1.000
_cell.length_c   1.000
_cell.angle_alpha   90.00
_cell.angle_beta   90.00
_cell.angle_gamma   90.00
#
_symmetry.space_group_name_H-M   'P 1'
#
loop_
_entity.id
_entity.type
_entity.pdbx_description
1 polymer ?
#
loop_
_entity_poly.entity_id
_entity_poly.type
_entity_poly.pdbx_seq_one_letter_code
_entity_poly.pdbx_strand_id
1 'polypeptide(L)'
;MDIQTENEILRALKKLTVEEEEFCQPGGEYLYESLSNAYLAQKLADADKGDEYDAWLLALETTDGFDEVLYDVTQKVEQILYLMRCRDAYYEVPA
;
A
#
# COMPACT_ATOMS: atom_id res chain seq x y z
N MET A 1 0.08 -13.97 -10.03
CA MET A 1 -0.12 -14.67 -8.75
C MET A 1 -1.34 -15.57 -8.93
N ASP A 2 -1.35 -16.77 -8.36
CA ASP A 2 -2.56 -17.62 -8.42
C ASP A 2 -3.51 -17.31 -7.25
N ILE A 3 -4.77 -17.70 -7.41
CA ILE A 3 -5.84 -17.45 -6.45
C ILE A 3 -5.54 -18.13 -5.09
N GLN A 4 -4.82 -19.24 -5.07
CA GLN A 4 -4.48 -19.93 -3.83
C GLN A 4 -3.52 -19.07 -3.01
N THR A 5 -2.50 -18.55 -3.66
CA THR A 5 -1.49 -17.66 -3.09
C THR A 5 -2.10 -16.38 -2.54
N GLU A 6 -3.02 -15.76 -3.29
CA GLU A 6 -3.74 -14.56 -2.83
C GLU A 6 -4.56 -14.86 -1.57
N ASN A 7 -5.26 -16.00 -1.53
CA ASN A 7 -6.03 -16.41 -0.35
C ASN A 7 -5.15 -16.72 0.87
N GLU A 8 -3.96 -17.27 0.67
CA GLU A 8 -3.00 -17.52 1.74
C GLU A 8 -2.47 -16.21 2.34
N ILE A 9 -2.11 -15.24 1.50
CA ILE A 9 -1.70 -13.89 1.94
C ILE A 9 -2.84 -13.23 2.72
N LEU A 10 -4.07 -13.25 2.21
CA LEU A 10 -5.22 -12.66 2.91
C LEU A 10 -5.51 -13.32 4.26
N ARG A 11 -5.26 -14.63 4.39
CA ARG A 11 -5.39 -15.33 5.67
C ARG A 11 -4.26 -14.98 6.64
N ALA A 12 -3.03 -14.85 6.14
CA ALA A 12 -1.87 -14.48 6.94
C ALA A 12 -1.96 -13.04 7.44
N LEU A 13 -2.42 -12.11 6.59
CA LEU A 13 -2.66 -10.71 6.94
C LEU A 13 -3.59 -10.55 8.14
N LYS A 14 -4.61 -11.42 8.28
CA LYS A 14 -5.54 -11.43 9.42
C LYS A 14 -4.95 -12.00 10.72
N LYS A 15 -3.73 -12.53 10.67
CA LYS A 15 -3.07 -13.26 11.75
C LYS A 15 -1.69 -12.69 12.09
N LEU A 16 -1.32 -11.53 11.51
CA LEU A 16 -0.07 -10.87 11.85
C LEU A 16 -0.01 -10.62 13.35
N THR A 17 1.16 -10.83 13.94
CA THR A 17 1.42 -10.44 15.32
C THR A 17 1.65 -8.94 15.41
N VAL A 18 1.52 -8.38 16.61
CA VAL A 18 1.78 -6.95 16.85
C VAL A 18 3.21 -6.60 16.46
N GLU A 19 4.18 -7.49 16.74
CA GLU A 19 5.58 -7.27 16.37
C GLU A 19 5.79 -7.24 14.85
N GLU A 20 5.07 -8.08 14.10
CA GLU A 20 5.12 -8.06 12.63
C GLU A 20 4.46 -6.80 12.05
N GLU A 21 3.38 -6.32 12.66
CA GLU A 21 2.75 -5.05 12.29
C GLU A 21 3.68 -3.85 12.55
N GLU A 22 4.30 -3.79 13.74
CA GLU A 22 5.28 -2.76 14.10
C GLU A 22 6.51 -2.79 13.18
N PHE A 23 6.97 -3.99 12.79
CA PHE A 23 8.06 -4.13 11.83
C PHE A 23 7.73 -3.54 10.46
N CYS A 24 6.45 -3.62 10.03
CA CYS A 24 6.00 -3.08 8.75
C CYS A 24 5.80 -1.56 8.78
N GLN A 25 5.60 -0.96 9.96
CA GLN A 25 5.23 0.45 10.08
C GLN A 25 6.18 1.42 9.33
N PRO A 26 7.52 1.31 9.44
CA PRO A 26 8.43 2.22 8.75
C PRO A 26 8.33 2.13 7.22
N GLY A 27 8.07 0.93 6.69
CA GLY A 27 7.88 0.75 5.25
C GLY A 27 6.56 1.36 4.77
N GLY A 28 5.48 1.20 5.55
CA GLY A 28 4.19 1.83 5.28
C GLY A 28 4.26 3.37 5.36
N GLU A 29 5.04 3.91 6.30
CA GLU A 29 5.33 5.35 6.42
C GLU A 29 6.10 5.86 5.21
N TYR A 30 7.16 5.16 4.80
CA TYR A 30 7.92 5.50 3.59
C TYR A 30 7.03 5.52 2.33
N LEU A 31 6.15 4.53 2.17
CA LEU A 31 5.19 4.48 1.08
C LEU A 31 4.23 5.67 1.13
N TYR A 32 3.67 5.98 2.31
CA TYR A 32 2.78 7.13 2.49
C TYR A 32 3.45 8.45 2.10
N GLU A 33 4.66 8.71 2.62
CA GLU A 33 5.42 9.92 2.32
C GLU A 33 5.78 10.05 0.83
N SER A 34 5.94 8.93 0.13
CA SER A 34 6.21 8.92 -1.32
C SER A 34 4.99 9.29 -2.18
N LEU A 35 3.79 9.23 -1.62
CA LEU A 35 2.51 9.45 -2.31
C LEU A 35 1.91 10.82 -1.98
N SER A 36 2.66 11.89 -2.28
CA SER A 36 2.15 13.25 -2.08
C SER A 36 0.89 13.52 -2.92
N ASN A 37 0.01 14.40 -2.44
CA ASN A 37 -1.21 14.78 -3.15
C ASN A 37 -0.93 15.30 -4.56
N ALA A 38 0.16 16.05 -4.76
CA ALA A 38 0.60 16.49 -6.08
C ALA A 38 0.99 15.31 -7.00
N TYR A 39 1.72 14.33 -6.48
CA TYR A 39 2.06 13.14 -7.25
C TYR A 39 0.82 12.33 -7.62
N LEU A 40 -0.09 12.13 -6.67
CA LEU A 40 -1.35 11.42 -6.88
C LEU A 40 -2.27 12.15 -7.88
N ALA A 41 -2.39 13.48 -7.77
CA ALA A 41 -3.17 14.29 -8.70
C ALA A 41 -2.66 14.17 -10.14
N GLN A 42 -1.32 14.19 -10.32
CA GLN A 42 -0.73 13.96 -11.64
C GLN A 42 -1.06 12.56 -12.17
N LYS A 43 -0.96 11.52 -11.33
CA LYS A 43 -1.30 10.15 -11.73
C LYS A 43 -2.76 9.98 -12.11
N LEU A 44 -3.68 10.64 -11.42
CA LEU A 44 -5.10 10.60 -11.71
C LEU A 44 -5.42 11.35 -13.01
N ALA A 45 -4.86 12.55 -13.19
CA ALA A 45 -5.02 13.33 -14.43
C ALA A 45 -4.51 12.55 -15.66
N ASP A 46 -3.33 11.93 -15.55
CA ASP A 46 -2.76 11.09 -16.61
C ASP A 46 -3.66 9.89 -16.94
N ALA A 47 -4.24 9.24 -15.93
CA ALA A 47 -5.09 8.06 -16.09
C ALA A 47 -6.41 8.38 -16.82
N ASP A 48 -6.99 9.55 -16.52
CA ASP A 48 -8.21 10.02 -17.16
C ASP A 48 -7.98 10.66 -18.54
N LYS A 49 -6.72 10.73 -19.00
CA LYS A 49 -6.30 11.39 -20.25
C LYS A 49 -6.79 12.85 -20.33
N GLY A 50 -6.93 13.49 -19.17
CA GLY A 50 -7.37 14.87 -19.03
C GLY A 50 -6.24 15.79 -18.59
N ASP A 51 -6.53 17.09 -18.59
CA ASP A 51 -5.67 18.14 -17.99
C ASP A 51 -6.36 18.68 -16.73
N GLU A 52 -6.80 17.75 -15.86
CA GLU A 52 -7.60 18.04 -14.66
C GLU A 52 -6.75 17.99 -13.38
N TYR A 53 -5.43 18.18 -13.50
CA TYR A 53 -4.50 18.14 -12.37
C TYR A 53 -4.96 19.01 -11.20
N ASP A 54 -5.32 20.26 -11.46
CA ASP A 54 -5.75 21.21 -10.41
C ASP A 54 -7.05 20.76 -9.72
N ALA A 55 -7.97 20.15 -10.47
CA ALA A 55 -9.22 19.63 -9.92
C ALA A 55 -8.98 18.41 -9.03
N TRP A 56 -8.09 17.50 -9.45
CA TRP A 56 -7.68 16.36 -8.65
C TRP A 56 -6.92 16.80 -7.39
N LEU A 57 -5.97 17.72 -7.50
CA LEU A 57 -5.22 18.23 -6.36
C LEU A 57 -6.16 18.84 -5.32
N LEU A 58 -7.08 19.71 -5.76
CA LEU A 58 -8.08 20.30 -4.89
C LEU A 58 -8.98 19.24 -4.23
N ALA A 59 -9.42 18.24 -4.99
CA ALA A 59 -10.24 17.17 -4.44
C ALA A 59 -9.50 16.39 -3.35
N LEU A 60 -8.23 16.05 -3.57
CA LEU A 60 -7.41 15.34 -2.57
C LEU A 60 -7.18 16.18 -1.30
N GLU A 61 -6.87 17.48 -1.45
CA GLU A 61 -6.62 18.38 -0.31
C GLU A 61 -7.88 18.73 0.49
N THR A 62 -9.06 18.64 -0.13
CA THR A 62 -10.34 19.02 0.49
C THR A 62 -11.20 17.84 0.92
N THR A 63 -10.82 16.61 0.58
CA THR A 63 -11.56 15.42 0.99
C THR A 63 -11.17 15.04 2.41
N ASP A 64 -12.09 15.29 3.35
CA ASP A 64 -11.92 14.91 4.75
C ASP A 64 -11.60 13.41 4.88
N GLY A 65 -10.52 13.11 5.62
CA GLY A 65 -10.08 11.73 5.89
C GLY A 65 -9.33 11.05 4.74
N PHE A 66 -9.06 11.73 3.62
CA PHE A 66 -8.27 11.16 2.54
C PHE A 66 -6.88 10.71 3.00
N ASP A 67 -6.16 11.58 3.70
CA ASP A 67 -4.80 11.29 4.20
C ASP A 67 -4.78 10.11 5.20
N GLU A 68 -5.80 10.01 6.06
CA GLU A 68 -5.94 8.90 7.02
C GLU A 68 -6.15 7.57 6.30
N VAL A 69 -7.04 7.55 5.30
CA VAL A 69 -7.30 6.34 4.49
C VAL A 69 -6.06 5.98 3.66
N LEU A 70 -5.37 6.98 3.09
CA LEU A 70 -4.14 6.74 2.33
C LEU A 70 -3.06 6.11 3.22
N TYR A 71 -2.89 6.62 4.44
CA TYR A 71 -2.00 6.03 5.44
C TYR A 71 -2.37 4.58 5.75
N ASP A 72 -3.64 4.29 6.06
CA ASP A 72 -4.09 2.92 6.35
C ASP A 72 -3.83 1.96 5.16
N VAL A 73 -4.05 2.44 3.94
CA VAL A 73 -3.79 1.67 2.73
C VAL A 73 -2.30 1.38 2.57
N THR A 74 -1.41 2.36 2.76
CA THR A 74 0.03 2.12 2.62
C THR A 74 0.55 1.16 3.70
N GLN A 75 0.02 1.22 4.92
CA GLN A 75 0.30 0.24 5.97
C GLN A 75 -0.09 -1.18 5.55
N LYS A 76 -1.30 -1.35 5.00
CA LYS A 76 -1.76 -2.65 4.50
C LYS A 76 -0.97 -3.15 3.31
N VAL A 77 -0.55 -2.27 2.40
CA VAL A 77 0.32 -2.63 1.28
C VAL A 77 1.67 -3.15 1.79
N GLU A 78 2.29 -2.48 2.76
CA GLU A 78 3.58 -2.93 3.29
C GLU A 78 3.47 -4.29 4.01
N GLN A 79 2.39 -4.51 4.78
CA GLN A 79 2.12 -5.82 5.38
C GLN A 79 1.99 -6.94 4.34
N ILE A 80 1.35 -6.66 3.20
CA ILE A 80 1.26 -7.61 2.08
C ILE A 80 2.65 -7.86 1.48
N LEU A 81 3.44 -6.80 1.24
CA LEU A 81 4.80 -6.94 0.71
C LEU A 81 5.71 -7.73 1.65
N TYR A 82 5.61 -7.50 2.96
CA TYR A 82 6.30 -8.28 3.98
C TYR A 82 5.97 -9.78 3.87
N LEU A 83 4.68 -10.13 3.85
CA LEU A 83 4.25 -11.52 3.73
C LEU A 83 4.73 -12.19 2.43
N MET A 84 4.75 -11.45 1.33
CA MET A 84 5.31 -11.93 0.07
C MET A 84 6.82 -12.22 0.19
N ARG A 85 7.60 -11.32 0.80
CA ARG A 85 9.04 -11.51 1.03
C ARG A 85 9.33 -12.68 1.96
N CYS A 86 8.58 -12.82 3.05
CA CYS A 86 8.73 -13.95 3.97
C CYS A 86 8.47 -15.27 3.25
N ARG A 87 7.42 -15.34 2.43
CA ARG A 87 7.14 -16.54 1.63
C ARG A 87 8.29 -16.89 0.71
N ASP A 88 8.82 -15.93 -0.05
CA ASP A 88 9.90 -16.19 -1.00
C ASP A 88 11.17 -16.69 -0.27
N ALA A 89 11.45 -16.18 0.93
CA ALA A 89 12.54 -16.67 1.78
C ALA A 89 12.37 -18.14 2.25
N TYR A 90 11.14 -18.65 2.38
CA TYR A 90 10.89 -20.06 2.73
C TYR A 90 11.06 -21.03 1.56
N TYR A 91 11.02 -20.55 0.31
CA TYR A 91 11.21 -21.37 -0.88
C TYR A 91 12.67 -21.40 -1.39
N GLU A 92 13.56 -20.56 -0.85
CA GLU A 92 14.99 -20.53 -1.21
C GLU A 92 15.87 -21.45 -0.36
N VAL A 93 15.32 -22.21 0.59
CA VAL A 93 16.09 -23.20 1.36
C VAL A 93 16.22 -24.49 0.53
N PRO A 94 17.44 -24.92 0.15
CA PRO A 94 17.59 -26.18 -0.56
C PRO A 94 17.22 -27.35 0.37
N ALA A 95 16.44 -28.27 -0.16
CA ALA A 95 16.09 -29.55 0.47
C ALA A 95 17.33 -30.44 0.70
#